data_AF-A0AAE0WL20-F1
#
_entry.id   AF-A0AAE0WL20-F1
#
_cell.length_a   1.000
_cell.length_b   1.000
_cell.length_c   1.000
_cell.angle_alpha   90.00
_cell.angle_beta   90.00
_cell.angle_gamma   90.00
#
_symmetry.space_group_name_H-M   'P 1'
#
loop_
_entity.id
_entity.type
_entity.pdbx_description
1 polymer ?
#
loop_
_entity_poly.entity_id
_entity_poly.type
_entity_poly.pdbx_seq_one_letter_code
_entity_poly.pdbx_strand_id
1 'polypeptide(L)'
;MVRKHGDLKGDKELDEAAWVAGRGAVIGALKWGLFSAAAGGLGFALSPLYRGLTFQFKVFLQMSGMTLGSMIEADKRLREHEVVVRRQKVMRRDAEVWKRYEAEFLDKEVDQRVGKGSK
;
A
#
# COMPACT_ATOMS: atom_id res chain seq x y z
N MET A 1 -5.60 -5.84 -27.71
CA MET A 1 -6.37 -6.42 -26.59
C MET A 1 -6.90 -5.29 -25.72
N VAL A 2 -8.21 -5.06 -25.77
CA VAL A 2 -8.90 -3.97 -25.06
C VAL A 2 -9.12 -4.40 -23.60
N ARG A 3 -8.78 -3.54 -22.64
CA ARG A 3 -9.00 -3.80 -21.20
C ARG A 3 -10.51 -3.91 -20.94
N LYS A 4 -10.96 -5.07 -20.45
CA LYS A 4 -12.30 -5.23 -19.89
C LYS A 4 -12.35 -4.50 -18.55
N HIS A 5 -13.10 -3.41 -18.49
CA HIS A 5 -13.56 -2.84 -17.22
C HIS A 5 -14.56 -3.82 -16.58
N GLY A 6 -14.36 -4.15 -15.30
CA GLY A 6 -15.36 -4.85 -14.48
C GLY A 6 -15.11 -6.32 -14.12
N ASP A 7 -13.86 -6.76 -13.95
CA ASP A 7 -13.60 -8.07 -13.32
C ASP A 7 -13.47 -7.90 -11.79
N LEU A 8 -14.57 -8.19 -11.08
CA LEU A 8 -14.77 -8.07 -9.63
C LEU A 8 -13.96 -9.11 -8.80
N LYS A 9 -13.00 -9.82 -9.42
CA LYS A 9 -12.02 -10.65 -8.68
C LYS A 9 -10.97 -9.82 -7.94
N GLY A 10 -10.81 -8.54 -8.30
CA GLY A 10 -9.91 -7.61 -7.64
C GLY A 10 -10.49 -6.89 -6.42
N ASP A 11 -11.80 -7.02 -6.13
CA ASP A 11 -12.47 -6.20 -5.12
C ASP A 11 -11.92 -6.39 -3.70
N LYS A 12 -11.58 -7.62 -3.30
CA LYS A 12 -11.02 -7.86 -1.95
C LYS A 12 -9.62 -7.28 -1.78
N GLU A 13 -8.79 -7.39 -2.82
CA GLU A 13 -7.41 -6.87 -2.78
C GLU A 13 -7.40 -5.33 -2.89
N LEU A 14 -8.36 -4.76 -3.65
CA LEU A 14 -8.58 -3.33 -3.77
C LEU A 14 -9.17 -2.72 -2.48
N ASP A 15 -10.15 -3.37 -1.85
CA ASP A 15 -10.72 -2.94 -0.57
C ASP A 15 -9.67 -2.98 0.54
N GLU A 16 -8.84 -4.04 0.58
CA GLU A 16 -7.78 -4.16 1.58
C GLU A 16 -6.70 -3.08 1.38
N ALA A 17 -6.32 -2.82 0.13
CA ALA A 17 -5.40 -1.72 -0.20
C ALA A 17 -5.99 -0.35 0.16
N ALA A 18 -7.27 -0.11 -0.15
CA ALA A 18 -7.97 1.12 0.21
C ALA A 18 -8.08 1.30 1.73
N TRP A 19 -8.30 0.22 2.48
CA TRP A 19 -8.39 0.22 3.94
C TRP A 19 -7.04 0.50 4.60
N VAL A 20 -5.97 -0.11 4.10
CA VAL A 20 -4.60 0.17 4.55
C VAL A 20 -4.20 1.60 4.20
N ALA A 21 -4.52 2.10 3.00
CA ALA A 21 -4.28 3.49 2.64
C ALA A 21 -5.07 4.47 3.53
N GLY A 22 -6.36 4.19 3.77
CA GLY A 22 -7.23 5.02 4.60
C GLY A 22 -6.76 5.14 6.04
N ARG A 23 -6.37 4.04 6.68
CA ARG A 23 -5.76 4.08 8.03
C ARG A 23 -4.44 4.84 8.03
N GLY A 24 -3.68 4.76 6.94
CA GLY A 24 -2.38 5.45 6.79
C GLY A 24 -2.58 6.96 6.71
N ALA A 25 -3.56 7.40 5.92
CA ALA A 25 -3.95 8.80 5.80
C ALA A 25 -4.46 9.37 7.12
N VAL A 26 -5.27 8.62 7.88
CA VAL A 26 -5.75 9.08 9.21
C VAL A 26 -4.60 9.23 10.20
N ILE A 27 -3.68 8.24 10.27
CA ILE A 27 -2.51 8.32 11.14
C ILE A 27 -1.58 9.47 10.71
N GLY A 28 -1.38 9.65 9.41
CA GLY A 28 -0.60 10.76 8.84
C GLY A 28 -1.22 12.12 9.20
N ALA A 29 -2.52 12.27 9.01
CA ALA A 29 -3.25 13.51 9.33
C ALA A 29 -3.20 13.84 10.83
N LEU A 30 -3.32 12.83 11.72
CA LEU A 30 -3.20 13.03 13.16
C LEU A 30 -1.78 13.43 13.57
N LYS A 31 -0.76 12.69 13.11
CA LYS A 31 0.65 12.93 13.46
C LYS A 31 1.09 14.33 12.99
N TRP A 32 0.79 14.67 11.74
CA TRP A 32 1.16 15.95 11.17
C TRP A 32 0.24 17.09 11.59
N GLY A 33 -1.01 16.81 11.95
CA GLY A 33 -1.91 17.79 12.57
C GLY A 33 -1.44 18.23 13.95
N LEU A 34 -0.93 17.30 14.76
CA LEU A 34 -0.26 17.63 16.03
C LEU A 34 1.01 18.47 15.79
N PHE A 35 1.81 18.09 14.80
CA PHE A 35 3.04 18.81 14.48
C PHE A 35 2.78 20.23 13.95
N SER A 36 1.78 20.40 13.07
CA SER A 36 1.40 21.71 12.55
C SER A 36 0.74 22.57 13.62
N ALA A 37 -0.01 21.98 14.55
CA ALA A 37 -0.57 22.71 15.70
C ALA A 37 0.54 23.21 16.63
N ALA A 38 1.55 22.37 16.90
CA ALA A 38 2.73 22.77 17.68
C ALA A 38 3.51 23.90 16.98
N ALA A 39 3.73 23.80 15.66
CA ALA A 39 4.38 24.83 14.87
C ALA A 39 3.57 26.14 14.85
N GLY A 40 2.24 26.06 14.77
CA GLY A 40 1.34 27.21 14.86
C GLY A 40 1.38 27.88 16.24
N GLY A 41 1.46 27.08 17.32
CA GLY A 41 1.64 27.56 18.69
C GLY A 41 2.97 28.28 18.90
N LEU A 42 4.07 27.72 18.38
CA LEU A 42 5.39 28.36 18.38
C LEU A 42 5.39 29.66 17.56
N GLY A 43 4.74 29.65 16.40
CA GLY A 43 4.56 30.85 15.57
C GLY A 43 3.82 31.96 16.30
N PHE A 44 2.76 31.62 17.04
CA PHE A 44 2.01 32.58 17.85
C PHE A 44 2.82 33.15 19.03
N ALA A 45 3.64 32.31 19.67
CA ALA A 45 4.50 32.72 20.79
C ALA A 45 5.67 33.61 20.35
N LEU A 46 6.37 33.24 19.27
CA LEU A 46 7.64 33.85 18.88
C LEU A 46 7.50 34.97 17.83
N SER A 47 6.46 34.95 16.99
CA SER A 47 6.33 35.88 15.86
C SER A 47 5.20 36.89 16.05
N PRO A 48 5.49 38.20 16.10
CA PRO A 48 4.48 39.26 16.09
C PRO A 48 3.60 39.22 14.82
N LEU A 49 4.18 38.78 13.69
CA LEU A 49 3.48 38.66 12.41
C LEU A 49 2.37 37.62 12.48
N TYR A 50 2.61 36.50 13.17
CA TYR A 50 1.62 35.42 13.32
C TYR A 50 0.46 35.80 14.25
N ARG A 51 0.68 36.74 15.18
CA ARG A 51 -0.38 37.29 16.05
C ARG A 51 -1.36 38.16 15.25
N GLY A 52 -0.85 38.94 14.29
CA GLY A 52 -1.65 39.79 13.40
C GLY A 52 -2.39 39.06 12.27
N LEU A 53 -2.12 37.77 12.05
CA LEU A 53 -2.78 36.97 11.03
C LEU A 53 -4.26 36.73 11.36
N THR A 54 -5.10 36.74 10.31
CA THR A 54 -6.53 36.42 10.43
C THR A 54 -6.75 34.97 10.87
N PHE A 55 -7.88 34.71 11.53
CA PHE A 55 -8.24 33.35 11.95
C PHE A 55 -8.29 32.37 10.76
N GLN A 56 -8.85 32.81 9.64
CA GLN A 56 -8.93 32.01 8.41
C GLN A 56 -7.54 31.57 7.91
N PHE A 57 -6.55 32.47 7.94
CA PHE A 57 -5.20 32.14 7.47
C PHE A 57 -4.47 31.17 8.41
N LYS A 58 -4.77 31.23 9.72
CA LYS A 58 -4.25 30.26 10.71
C LYS A 58 -4.82 28.87 10.49
N VAL A 59 -6.13 28.77 10.25
CA VAL A 59 -6.77 27.49 9.90
C VAL A 59 -6.25 26.96 8.58
N PHE A 60 -6.04 27.83 7.58
CA PHE A 60 -5.42 27.44 6.32
C PHE A 60 -4.03 26.81 6.53
N LEU A 61 -3.15 27.47 7.29
CA LEU A 61 -1.82 26.93 7.63
C LEU A 61 -1.89 25.57 8.35
N GLN A 62 -2.82 25.42 9.29
CA GLN A 62 -3.06 24.16 10.00
C GLN A 62 -3.46 23.04 9.03
N MET A 63 -4.43 23.32 8.16
CA MET A 63 -4.94 22.37 7.17
C MET A 63 -3.88 22.04 6.10
N SER A 64 -3.07 23.01 5.68
CA SER A 64 -1.97 22.78 4.74
C SER A 64 -0.95 21.80 5.30
N GLY A 65 -0.57 21.95 6.58
CA GLY A 65 0.34 21.03 7.25
C GLY A 65 -0.24 19.62 7.37
N MET A 66 -1.52 19.50 7.72
CA MET A 66 -2.23 18.21 7.77
C MET A 66 -2.31 17.53 6.40
N THR A 67 -2.67 18.28 5.35
CA THR A 67 -2.81 17.75 3.99
C THR A 67 -1.47 17.26 3.46
N LEU A 68 -0.40 18.06 3.59
CA LEU A 68 0.96 17.66 3.21
C LEU A 68 1.40 16.41 3.99
N GLY A 69 1.16 16.40 5.30
CA GLY A 69 1.49 15.26 6.14
C GLY A 69 0.77 13.98 5.75
N SER A 70 -0.51 14.09 5.41
CA SER A 70 -1.33 12.97 4.96
C SER A 70 -0.82 12.39 3.63
N MET A 71 -0.39 13.26 2.70
CA MET A 71 0.15 12.86 1.41
C MET A 71 1.49 12.12 1.56
N ILE A 72 2.40 12.61 2.41
CA ILE A 72 3.70 11.97 2.66
C ILE A 72 3.51 10.56 3.26
N GLU A 73 2.62 10.41 4.25
CA GLU A 73 2.41 9.13 4.91
C GLU A 73 1.69 8.14 3.97
N ALA A 74 0.74 8.62 3.17
CA ALA A 74 0.06 7.83 2.16
C ALA A 74 1.03 7.31 1.09
N ASP A 75 1.88 8.18 0.53
CA ASP A 75 2.87 7.80 -0.49
C ASP A 75 3.88 6.78 0.05
N LYS A 76 4.35 6.97 1.29
CA LYS A 76 5.24 6.02 1.95
C LYS A 76 4.58 4.63 2.06
N ARG A 77 3.34 4.60 2.54
CA ARG A 77 2.61 3.34 2.77
C ARG A 77 2.26 2.62 1.46
N LEU A 78 1.94 3.38 0.41
CA LEU A 78 1.66 2.86 -0.92
C LEU A 78 2.92 2.21 -1.54
N ARG A 79 4.07 2.87 -1.38
CA ARG A 79 5.36 2.36 -1.89
C ARG A 79 5.82 1.10 -1.16
N GLU A 80 5.62 1.03 0.16
CA GLU A 80 5.87 -0.17 0.95
C GLU A 80 4.97 -1.34 0.49
N HIS A 81 3.68 -1.08 0.28
CA HIS A 81 2.74 -2.07 -0.22
C HIS A 81 3.12 -2.59 -1.62
N GLU A 82 3.54 -1.71 -2.54
CA GLU A 82 3.95 -2.10 -3.88
C GLU A 82 5.12 -3.12 -3.87
N VAL A 83 6.12 -2.89 -3.02
CA VAL A 83 7.29 -3.79 -2.90
C VAL A 83 6.86 -5.17 -2.40
N VAL A 84 5.94 -5.22 -1.43
CA VAL A 84 5.43 -6.48 -0.88
C VAL A 84 4.64 -7.25 -1.95
N VAL A 85 3.73 -6.57 -2.65
CA VAL A 85 2.92 -7.19 -3.72
C VAL A 85 3.80 -7.72 -4.85
N ARG A 86 4.85 -6.98 -5.25
CA ARG A 86 5.82 -7.45 -6.25
C ARG A 86 6.50 -8.75 -5.81
N ARG A 87 6.97 -8.84 -4.55
CA ARG A 87 7.60 -10.06 -4.01
C ARG A 87 6.63 -11.24 -3.95
N GLN A 88 5.39 -11.01 -3.51
CA GLN A 88 4.37 -12.06 -3.47
C GLN A 88 4.04 -12.61 -4.87
N LYS A 89 4.00 -11.75 -5.90
CA LYS A 89 3.80 -12.18 -7.29
C LYS A 89 4.95 -13.07 -7.79
N VAL A 90 6.20 -12.74 -7.45
CA VAL A 90 7.36 -13.59 -7.79
C VAL A 90 7.22 -14.95 -7.12
N MET A 91 7.00 -14.99 -5.80
CA MET A 91 6.87 -16.25 -5.05
C MET A 91 5.72 -17.13 -5.56
N ARG A 92 4.59 -16.53 -5.95
CA ARG A 92 3.48 -17.26 -6.56
C ARG A 92 3.84 -17.87 -7.91
N ARG A 93 4.57 -17.13 -8.75
CA ARG A 93 5.02 -17.63 -10.07
C ARG A 93 5.99 -18.78 -9.90
N ASP A 94 6.92 -18.67 -8.96
CA ASP A 94 7.90 -19.72 -8.68
C ASP A 94 7.21 -20.97 -8.12
N ALA A 95 6.21 -20.81 -7.25
CA ALA A 95 5.41 -21.93 -6.75
C ALA A 95 4.56 -22.60 -7.84
N GLU A 96 4.01 -21.84 -8.80
CA GLU A 96 3.30 -22.40 -9.95
C GLU A 96 4.24 -23.20 -10.87
N VAL A 97 5.46 -22.71 -11.07
CA VAL A 97 6.50 -23.41 -11.84
C VAL A 97 6.91 -24.71 -11.15
N TRP A 98 7.13 -24.68 -9.83
CA TRP A 98 7.46 -25.87 -9.04
C TRP A 98 6.39 -26.96 -9.13
N LYS A 99 5.11 -26.59 -9.00
CA LYS A 99 3.99 -27.54 -9.10
C LYS A 99 3.92 -28.24 -10.46
N ARG A 100 4.28 -27.54 -11.55
CA ARG A 100 4.32 -28.14 -12.89
C ARG A 100 5.45 -29.17 -13.00
N TYR A 101 6.63 -28.85 -12.47
CA TYR A 101 7.73 -29.81 -12.41
C TYR A 101 7.35 -31.06 -11.61
N GLU A 102 6.75 -30.90 -10.44
CA GLU A 102 6.33 -32.03 -9.60
C GLU A 102 5.34 -32.95 -10.32
N ALA A 103 4.38 -32.38 -11.05
CA ALA A 103 3.43 -33.15 -11.87
C ALA A 103 4.13 -33.91 -13.01
N GLU A 104 5.06 -33.27 -13.73
CA GLU A 104 5.82 -33.93 -14.81
C GLU A 104 6.74 -35.04 -14.30
N PHE A 105 7.32 -34.90 -13.10
CA PHE A 105 8.13 -35.95 -12.48
C PHE A 105 7.28 -37.13 -12.04
N LEU A 106 6.15 -36.88 -11.37
CA LEU A 106 5.21 -37.93 -10.95
C LEU A 106 4.69 -38.73 -12.15
N ASP A 107 4.31 -38.06 -13.23
CA ASP A 107 3.82 -38.71 -14.45
C ASP A 107 4.87 -39.63 -15.08
N LYS A 108 6.13 -39.15 -15.18
CA LYS A 108 7.27 -39.96 -15.65
C LYS A 108 7.58 -41.17 -14.75
N GLU A 109 7.48 -41.02 -13.43
CA GLU A 109 7.66 -42.16 -12.51
C GLU A 109 6.56 -43.21 -12.65
N VAL A 110 5.31 -42.78 -12.82
CA VAL A 110 4.17 -43.67 -13.06
C VAL A 110 4.37 -44.45 -14.35
N ASP A 111 4.73 -43.76 -15.45
CA ASP A 111 5.01 -44.40 -16.74
C ASP A 111 6.16 -45.43 -16.65
N GLN A 112 7.24 -45.11 -15.93
CA GLN A 112 8.34 -46.07 -15.73
C GLN A 112 7.93 -47.30 -14.91
N ARG A 113 7.03 -47.14 -13.92
CA ARG A 113 6.52 -48.27 -13.13
C ARG A 113 5.57 -49.14 -13.95
N VAL A 114 4.69 -48.54 -14.75
CA VAL A 114 3.79 -49.26 -15.66
C VAL A 114 4.58 -50.03 -16.72
N GLY A 115 5.62 -49.42 -17.29
CA GLY A 115 6.51 -50.08 -18.26
C GLY A 115 7.35 -51.24 -17.70
N LYS A 116 7.71 -51.20 -16.41
CA LYS A 116 8.42 -52.31 -15.74
C LYS A 116 7.51 -53.46 -15.29
N GLY A 117 6.23 -53.22 -15.06
CA GLY A 117 5.25 -54.25 -14.66
C GLY A 117 4.70 -55.09 -15.81
N SER A 118 5.02 -54.75 -17.07
CA SER A 118 4.53 -55.44 -18.27
C SER A 118 5.57 -56.39 -18.92
N LYS A 119 6.63 -56.76 -18.19
CA LYS A 119 7.61 -57.78 -18.59
C LYS A 119 7.56 -58.99 -17.67
#